data_AF-A0A2E0JWB2-F1
#
_entry.id   AF-A0A2E0JWB2-F1
#
_cell.length_a   1.000
_cell.length_b   1.000
_cell.length_c   1.000
_cell.angle_alpha   90.00
_cell.angle_beta   90.00
_cell.angle_gamma   90.00
#
_symmetry.space_group_name_H-M   'P 1'
#
loop_
_entity.id
_entity.type
_entity.pdbx_description
1 polymer ?
#
loop_
_entity_poly.entity_id
_entity_poly.type
_entity_poly.pdbx_seq_one_letter_code
_entity_poly.pdbx_strand_id
1 'polypeptide(L)'
;MRDAFAKFEAAGIKLYALSYDDQETLTEFAEKQGVQYTLLSDTDSRVIKQYGLLNEQLSKKDAFLYGIPYPGVYVCDENGTVVSKFFHDSYKKRESPEMLIDAALGRITIDESAPRAESNDDGIRITAALHGGNGSLRQGIVRQLVTTFELPDGLHIYGEPVPQGLTATEIRVEGPDGLVTLPIEAPPTTPLHLKVFGIDLNVWSGTVNLAIPLYPVGELVSECRPIDEREVELSVHVTFQACTNETCLLPQTRSLTLRVALEEVDVPKLPIHSGHGQREGSYDSTPAMKRLIWRKTRKNPLRLLQFIWNRKRMERRSKRES
;
A
#
# COMPACT_ATOMS: atom_id res chain seq x y z
N MET A 1 -7.41 6.42 3.93
CA MET A 1 -8.50 5.90 4.79
C MET A 1 -9.61 6.93 4.94
N ARG A 2 -9.39 8.08 5.61
CA ARG A 2 -10.42 9.13 5.79
C ARG A 2 -11.13 9.50 4.49
N ASP A 3 -10.36 9.88 3.47
CA ASP A 3 -10.93 10.39 2.20
C ASP A 3 -11.66 9.31 1.40
N ALA A 4 -11.42 8.02 1.71
CA ALA A 4 -12.07 6.87 1.10
C ALA A 4 -13.11 6.22 2.03
N PHE A 5 -13.46 6.84 3.16
CA PHE A 5 -14.33 6.23 4.18
C PHE A 5 -15.70 5.86 3.60
N ALA A 6 -16.29 6.72 2.79
CA ALA A 6 -17.55 6.45 2.09
C ALA A 6 -17.48 5.21 1.16
N LYS A 7 -16.31 4.92 0.57
CA LYS A 7 -16.12 3.71 -0.26
C LYS A 7 -16.19 2.44 0.59
N PHE A 8 -15.60 2.46 1.80
CA PHE A 8 -15.73 1.34 2.74
C PHE A 8 -17.19 1.14 3.17
N GLU A 9 -17.90 2.22 3.51
CA GLU A 9 -19.32 2.13 3.90
C GLU A 9 -20.19 1.59 2.76
N ALA A 10 -19.99 2.08 1.53
CA ALA A 10 -20.71 1.59 0.35
C ALA A 10 -20.44 0.10 0.07
N ALA A 11 -19.24 -0.39 0.39
CA ALA A 11 -18.86 -1.80 0.31
C ALA A 11 -19.33 -2.64 1.51
N GLY A 12 -19.99 -2.05 2.51
CA GLY A 12 -20.41 -2.74 3.73
C GLY A 12 -19.27 -3.07 4.69
N ILE A 13 -18.11 -2.45 4.54
CA ILE A 13 -16.90 -2.73 5.31
C ILE A 13 -16.77 -1.73 6.46
N LYS A 14 -16.63 -2.25 7.69
CA LYS A 14 -16.37 -1.42 8.87
C LYS A 14 -14.87 -1.22 9.09
N LEU A 15 -14.46 0.03 9.24
CA LEU A 15 -13.06 0.38 9.52
C LEU A 15 -12.84 0.66 11.01
N TYR A 16 -11.74 0.12 11.54
CA TYR A 16 -11.27 0.36 12.89
C TYR A 16 -9.77 0.66 12.85
N ALA A 17 -9.29 1.59 13.67
CA ALA A 17 -7.86 1.82 13.86
C ALA A 17 -7.49 1.65 15.33
N LEU A 18 -6.41 0.92 15.60
CA LEU A 18 -5.93 0.62 16.95
C LEU A 18 -4.68 1.46 17.25
N SER A 19 -4.65 2.14 18.39
CA SER A 19 -3.47 2.85 18.90
C SER A 19 -3.22 2.55 20.37
N TYR A 20 -1.98 2.75 20.82
CA TYR A 20 -1.63 2.75 22.24
C TYR A 20 -2.00 4.06 22.96
N ASP A 21 -2.56 5.03 22.23
CA ASP A 21 -3.07 6.29 22.80
C ASP A 21 -4.33 6.08 23.63
N ASP A 22 -4.59 6.99 24.58
CA ASP A 22 -5.82 6.97 25.39
C ASP A 22 -7.03 7.50 24.59
N GLN A 23 -8.23 7.23 25.11
CA GLN A 23 -9.48 7.64 24.48
C GLN A 23 -9.59 9.16 24.30
N GLU A 24 -9.16 9.97 25.26
CA GLU A 24 -9.22 11.44 25.16
C GLU A 24 -8.35 11.93 23.99
N THR A 25 -7.12 11.42 23.88
CA THR A 25 -6.22 11.70 22.77
C THR A 25 -6.79 11.26 21.42
N LEU A 26 -7.41 10.08 21.36
CA LEU A 26 -8.01 9.58 20.12
C LEU A 26 -9.25 10.38 19.70
N THR A 27 -10.10 10.78 20.65
CA THR A 27 -11.27 11.64 20.38
C THR A 27 -10.82 12.99 19.83
N GLU A 28 -9.85 13.65 20.48
CA GLU A 28 -9.31 14.93 19.99
C GLU A 28 -8.70 14.79 18.59
N PHE A 29 -7.98 13.69 18.32
CA PHE A 29 -7.42 13.41 17.01
C PHE A 29 -8.52 13.22 15.97
N ALA A 30 -9.55 12.45 16.30
CA ALA A 30 -10.64 12.17 15.39
C ALA A 30 -11.41 13.44 15.00
N GLU A 31 -11.75 14.28 15.98
CA GLU A 31 -12.41 15.56 15.75
C GLU A 31 -11.58 16.49 14.87
N LYS A 32 -10.29 16.67 15.21
CA LYS A 32 -9.41 17.60 14.48
C LYS A 32 -9.06 17.15 13.06
N GLN A 33 -9.02 15.83 12.83
CA GLN A 33 -8.66 15.28 11.52
C GLN A 33 -9.87 14.84 10.69
N GLY A 34 -11.09 14.99 11.22
CA GLY A 34 -12.32 14.56 10.55
C GLY A 34 -12.38 13.05 10.35
N VAL A 35 -11.83 12.27 11.29
CA VAL A 35 -11.89 10.81 11.24
C VAL A 35 -13.26 10.35 11.70
N GLN A 36 -13.95 9.63 10.83
CA GLN A 36 -15.32 9.16 11.08
C GLN A 36 -15.39 7.69 11.49
N TYR A 37 -14.32 6.93 11.28
CA TYR A 37 -14.22 5.53 11.69
C TYR A 37 -13.75 5.39 13.14
N THR A 38 -14.02 4.21 13.73
CA THR A 38 -13.79 3.98 15.16
C THR A 38 -12.29 3.87 15.47
N LEU A 39 -11.85 4.58 16.51
CA LEU A 39 -10.49 4.48 17.06
C LEU A 39 -10.50 3.69 18.38
N LEU A 40 -9.72 2.62 18.43
CA LEU A 40 -9.59 1.72 19.57
C LEU A 40 -8.34 2.07 20.38
N SER A 41 -8.52 2.24 21.69
CA SER A 41 -7.46 2.57 22.65
C SER A 41 -6.91 1.32 23.32
N ASP A 42 -5.61 1.06 23.18
CA ASP A 42 -4.88 -0.03 23.84
C ASP A 42 -3.71 0.53 24.67
N THR A 43 -4.03 1.30 25.71
CA THR A 43 -3.04 2.06 26.50
C THR A 43 -1.94 1.23 27.18
N ASP A 44 -2.13 -0.08 27.31
CA ASP A 44 -1.13 -1.03 27.84
C ASP A 44 -0.43 -1.84 26.73
N SER A 45 -0.80 -1.59 25.48
CA SER A 45 -0.38 -2.33 24.29
C SER A 45 -0.61 -3.84 24.47
N ARG A 46 -1.68 -4.26 25.16
CA ARG A 46 -1.97 -5.67 25.45
C ARG A 46 -2.33 -6.40 24.16
N VAL A 47 -3.24 -5.82 23.38
CA VAL A 47 -3.67 -6.37 22.08
C VAL A 47 -2.51 -6.26 21.09
N ILE A 48 -1.85 -5.10 21.03
CA ILE A 48 -0.66 -4.87 20.19
C ILE A 48 0.41 -5.95 20.44
N LYS A 49 0.70 -6.30 21.70
CA LYS A 49 1.65 -7.36 22.06
C LYS A 49 1.12 -8.75 21.71
N GLN A 50 -0.15 -9.03 21.97
CA GLN A 50 -0.76 -10.33 21.67
C GLN A 50 -0.70 -10.66 20.17
N TYR A 51 -0.79 -9.65 19.31
CA TYR A 51 -0.66 -9.79 17.86
C TYR A 51 0.79 -9.72 17.37
N GLY A 52 1.79 -9.63 18.28
CA GLY A 52 3.20 -9.54 17.92
C GLY A 52 3.59 -8.24 17.20
N LEU A 53 2.78 -7.19 17.32
CA LEU A 53 2.96 -5.94 16.57
C LEU A 53 3.86 -4.93 17.28
N LEU A 54 4.26 -5.17 18.53
CA LEU A 54 5.11 -4.24 19.26
C LEU A 54 6.48 -4.11 18.55
N ASN A 55 6.88 -2.89 18.18
CA ASN A 55 8.23 -2.68 17.64
C ASN A 55 9.28 -2.79 18.76
N GLU A 56 9.98 -3.91 18.79
CA GLU A 56 11.03 -4.19 19.78
C GLU A 56 12.41 -3.62 19.40
N GLN A 57 12.60 -3.17 18.16
CA GLN A 57 13.85 -2.53 17.72
C GLN A 57 14.06 -1.18 18.40
N LEU A 58 12.97 -0.51 18.78
CA LEU A 58 13.01 0.70 19.58
C LEU A 58 13.24 0.31 21.03
N SER A 59 14.37 0.72 21.58
CA SER A 59 14.74 0.32 22.92
C SER A 59 13.97 1.13 23.96
N LYS A 60 13.91 0.60 25.18
CA LYS A 60 13.37 1.31 26.35
C LYS A 60 14.11 2.63 26.64
N LYS A 61 15.29 2.86 26.04
CA LYS A 61 16.07 4.09 26.16
C LYS A 61 15.55 5.19 25.24
N ASP A 62 14.85 4.82 24.16
CA ASP A 62 14.23 5.71 23.19
C ASP A 62 12.84 6.15 23.68
N ALA A 63 12.74 6.54 24.96
CA ALA A 63 11.53 6.58 25.79
C ALA A 63 10.25 7.14 25.12
N PHE A 64 10.40 8.08 24.18
CA PHE A 64 9.33 8.67 23.40
C PHE A 64 8.76 7.73 22.31
N LEU A 65 9.63 6.98 21.61
CA LEU A 65 9.26 6.07 20.52
C LEU A 65 8.98 4.63 21.00
N TYR A 66 9.46 4.27 22.19
CA TYR A 66 9.19 2.95 22.78
C TYR A 66 7.68 2.69 22.92
N GLY A 67 7.19 1.64 22.28
CA GLY A 67 5.76 1.25 22.31
C GLY A 67 5.01 1.44 21.00
N ILE A 68 5.61 2.09 20.00
CA ILE A 68 5.01 2.22 18.67
C ILE A 68 4.87 0.83 18.05
N PRO A 69 3.68 0.43 17.56
CA PRO A 69 3.52 -0.83 16.85
C PRO A 69 4.12 -0.75 15.43
N TYR A 70 4.54 -1.90 14.89
CA TYR A 70 4.70 -2.05 13.45
C TYR A 70 3.37 -1.73 12.76
N PRO A 71 3.36 -0.79 11.80
CA PRO A 71 2.14 -0.45 11.09
C PRO A 71 1.73 -1.62 10.19
N GLY A 72 0.43 -1.84 10.12
CA GLY A 72 -0.14 -2.79 9.20
C GLY A 72 -1.65 -2.86 9.33
N VAL A 73 -2.25 -3.67 8.48
CA VAL A 73 -3.70 -3.83 8.38
C VAL A 73 -4.06 -5.31 8.36
N TYR A 74 -5.11 -5.63 9.09
CA TYR A 74 -5.80 -6.91 8.99
C TYR A 74 -7.15 -6.67 8.31
N VAL A 75 -7.48 -7.52 7.36
CA VAL A 75 -8.84 -7.62 6.81
C VAL A 75 -9.44 -8.89 7.37
N CYS A 76 -10.63 -8.77 7.96
CA CYS A 76 -11.35 -9.88 8.58
C CYS A 76 -12.72 -10.05 7.95
N ASP A 77 -13.19 -11.30 7.91
CA ASP A 77 -14.58 -11.62 7.57
C ASP A 77 -15.55 -11.27 8.72
N GLU A 78 -16.84 -11.49 8.51
CA GLU A 78 -17.90 -11.21 9.49
C GLU A 78 -17.80 -12.06 10.77
N ASN A 79 -17.08 -13.18 10.73
CA ASN A 79 -16.82 -14.05 11.89
C ASN A 79 -15.56 -13.62 12.67
N GLY A 80 -14.84 -12.60 12.20
CA GLY A 80 -13.58 -12.14 12.78
C GLY A 80 -12.36 -12.97 12.34
N THR A 81 -12.49 -13.82 11.32
CA THR A 81 -11.38 -14.57 10.73
C THR A 81 -10.56 -13.65 9.85
N VAL A 82 -9.24 -13.61 10.06
CA VAL A 82 -8.33 -12.84 9.20
C VAL A 82 -8.24 -13.48 7.82
N VAL A 83 -8.69 -12.78 6.79
CA VAL A 83 -8.63 -13.20 5.39
C VAL A 83 -7.46 -12.59 4.63
N SER A 84 -6.93 -11.44 5.09
CA SER A 84 -5.73 -10.81 4.51
C SER A 84 -4.94 -10.00 5.53
N LYS A 85 -3.64 -9.82 5.26
CA LYS A 85 -2.69 -9.10 6.12
C LYS A 85 -1.79 -8.23 5.26
N PHE A 86 -1.61 -6.98 5.63
CA PHE A 86 -0.76 -6.03 4.93
C PHE A 86 0.25 -5.44 5.91
N PHE A 87 1.50 -5.87 5.79
CA PHE A 87 2.63 -5.44 6.62
C PHE A 87 3.83 -5.18 5.73
N HIS A 88 4.50 -4.05 5.95
CA HIS A 88 5.65 -3.67 5.15
C HIS A 88 6.89 -3.49 6.02
N ASP A 89 8.05 -3.55 5.37
CA ASP A 89 9.39 -3.34 5.94
C ASP A 89 9.63 -1.91 6.45
N SER A 90 8.82 -0.94 6.00
CA SER A 90 8.93 0.47 6.35
C SER A 90 7.58 1.06 6.72
N TYR A 91 7.55 1.93 7.73
CA TYR A 91 6.34 2.64 8.16
C TYR A 91 5.80 3.61 7.11
N LYS A 92 6.65 3.99 6.14
CA LYS A 92 6.31 4.84 5.01
C LYS A 92 5.52 4.08 3.94
N LYS A 93 5.65 2.75 3.90
CA LYS A 93 4.91 1.91 2.97
C LYS A 93 3.53 1.59 3.53
N ARG A 94 2.48 1.86 2.75
CA ARG A 94 1.10 1.54 3.13
C ARG A 94 0.27 1.18 1.91
N GLU A 95 -0.69 0.30 2.12
CA GLU A 95 -1.70 0.03 1.12
C GLU A 95 -2.63 1.21 0.88
N SER A 96 -3.08 1.31 -0.36
CA SER A 96 -4.22 2.16 -0.70
C SER A 96 -5.50 1.64 -0.06
N PRO A 97 -6.45 2.53 0.29
CA PRO A 97 -7.76 2.12 0.79
C PRO A 97 -8.47 1.10 -0.11
N GLU A 98 -8.41 1.29 -1.42
CA GLU A 98 -9.08 0.44 -2.39
C GLU A 98 -8.53 -0.99 -2.37
N MET A 99 -7.22 -1.20 -2.13
CA MET A 99 -6.65 -2.56 -2.04
C MET A 99 -7.23 -3.33 -0.84
N LEU A 100 -7.54 -2.64 0.25
CA LEU A 100 -8.19 -3.26 1.40
C LEU A 100 -9.64 -3.62 1.13
N ILE A 101 -10.33 -2.79 0.34
CA ILE A 101 -11.70 -3.05 -0.09
C ILE A 101 -11.71 -4.27 -1.03
N ASP A 102 -10.81 -4.30 -2.00
CA ASP A 102 -10.69 -5.41 -2.94
C ASP A 102 -10.36 -6.73 -2.23
N ALA A 103 -9.46 -6.70 -1.25
CA ALA A 103 -9.14 -7.87 -0.42
C ALA A 103 -10.34 -8.34 0.40
N ALA A 104 -11.17 -7.43 0.92
CA ALA A 104 -12.39 -7.78 1.65
C ALA A 104 -13.48 -8.35 0.73
N LEU A 105 -13.59 -7.84 -0.50
CA LEU A 105 -14.58 -8.27 -1.49
C LEU A 105 -14.12 -9.48 -2.33
N GLY A 106 -12.83 -9.82 -2.27
CA GLY A 106 -12.23 -10.88 -3.10
C GLY A 106 -12.19 -10.56 -4.59
N ARG A 107 -12.29 -9.29 -4.99
CA ARG A 107 -12.30 -8.86 -6.39
C ARG A 107 -11.78 -7.43 -6.54
N ILE A 108 -11.13 -7.16 -7.66
CA ILE A 108 -10.64 -5.83 -8.03
C ILE A 108 -11.77 -5.02 -8.68
N THR A 109 -12.01 -3.80 -8.19
CA THR A 109 -12.98 -2.87 -8.80
C THR A 109 -12.30 -1.56 -9.20
N ILE A 110 -12.03 -1.39 -10.49
CA ILE A 110 -11.34 -0.19 -10.99
C ILE A 110 -12.33 0.96 -11.13
N ASP A 111 -11.97 2.13 -10.59
CA ASP A 111 -12.75 3.36 -10.70
C ASP A 111 -12.82 3.83 -12.16
N GLU A 112 -14.00 4.20 -12.65
CA GLU A 112 -14.21 4.69 -14.02
C GLU A 112 -13.35 5.93 -14.35
N SER A 113 -13.07 6.76 -13.34
CA SER A 113 -12.24 7.96 -13.47
C SER A 113 -10.74 7.67 -13.38
N ALA A 114 -10.33 6.43 -13.12
CA ALA A 114 -8.93 6.06 -13.02
C ALA A 114 -8.17 6.36 -14.33
N PRO A 115 -6.95 6.95 -14.24
CA PRO A 115 -6.07 7.08 -15.39
C PRO A 115 -5.84 5.73 -16.04
N ARG A 116 -6.04 5.68 -17.36
CA ARG A 116 -6.01 4.44 -18.11
C ARG A 116 -5.53 4.64 -19.54
N ALA A 117 -5.05 3.56 -20.12
CA ALA A 117 -4.74 3.44 -21.53
C ALA A 117 -5.33 2.13 -22.05
N GLU A 118 -5.71 2.09 -23.32
CA GLU A 118 -6.26 0.89 -23.94
C GLU A 118 -5.67 0.62 -25.33
N SER A 119 -5.63 -0.65 -25.68
CA SER A 119 -5.36 -1.17 -27.02
C SER A 119 -6.43 -2.20 -27.33
N ASN A 120 -6.86 -2.23 -28.59
CA ASN A 120 -7.79 -3.24 -29.09
C ASN A 120 -7.32 -3.70 -30.46
N ASP A 121 -6.57 -4.81 -30.46
CA ASP A 121 -6.04 -5.44 -31.67
C ASP A 121 -6.46 -6.92 -31.68
N ASP A 122 -6.71 -7.47 -32.86
CA ASP A 122 -7.13 -8.87 -33.07
C ASP A 122 -8.34 -9.32 -32.22
N GLY A 123 -9.24 -8.37 -31.90
CA GLY A 123 -10.42 -8.60 -31.06
C GLY A 123 -10.14 -8.77 -29.57
N ILE A 124 -8.88 -8.66 -29.14
CA ILE A 124 -8.48 -8.71 -27.73
C ILE A 124 -8.35 -7.27 -27.25
N ARG A 125 -9.18 -6.86 -26.29
CA ARG A 125 -9.03 -5.56 -25.63
C ARG A 125 -8.10 -5.71 -24.42
N ILE A 126 -7.12 -4.82 -24.34
CA ILE A 126 -6.23 -4.70 -23.18
C ILE A 126 -6.35 -3.28 -22.64
N THR A 127 -6.68 -3.17 -21.35
CA THR A 127 -6.75 -1.90 -20.64
C THR A 127 -5.77 -1.92 -19.49
N ALA A 128 -4.88 -0.94 -19.41
CA ALA A 128 -4.04 -0.72 -18.23
C ALA A 128 -4.57 0.50 -17.48
N ALA A 129 -4.92 0.34 -16.21
CA ALA A 129 -5.45 1.41 -15.38
C ALA A 129 -4.77 1.45 -14.00
N LEU A 130 -4.56 2.67 -13.48
CA LEU A 130 -4.02 2.83 -12.14
C LEU A 130 -5.13 2.77 -11.10
N HIS A 131 -5.12 1.70 -10.30
CA HIS A 131 -6.08 1.45 -9.25
C HIS A 131 -5.54 1.91 -7.87
N GLY A 132 -6.40 2.63 -7.14
CA GLY A 132 -6.11 3.13 -5.80
C GLY A 132 -5.81 4.62 -5.71
N GLY A 133 -6.23 5.25 -4.61
CA GLY A 133 -5.92 6.64 -4.29
C GLY A 133 -6.32 7.65 -5.34
N ASN A 134 -7.53 7.50 -5.91
CA ASN A 134 -8.07 8.36 -6.97
C ASN A 134 -7.15 8.46 -8.20
N GLY A 135 -6.34 7.45 -8.47
CA GLY A 135 -5.45 7.43 -9.64
C GLY A 135 -4.23 8.32 -9.52
N SER A 136 -3.81 8.70 -8.30
CA SER A 136 -2.57 9.44 -8.05
C SER A 136 -1.48 8.55 -7.45
N LEU A 137 -0.20 8.93 -7.66
CA LEU A 137 0.94 8.34 -6.96
C LEU A 137 1.37 9.25 -5.82
N ARG A 138 1.62 8.65 -4.65
CA ARG A 138 2.11 9.34 -3.46
C ARG A 138 3.18 8.50 -2.79
N GLN A 139 4.21 9.15 -2.26
CA GLN A 139 5.36 8.48 -1.67
C GLN A 139 4.96 7.35 -0.71
N GLY A 140 5.50 6.16 -0.97
CA GLY A 140 5.30 4.98 -0.13
C GLY A 140 3.87 4.42 -0.13
N ILE A 141 2.90 5.01 -0.81
CA ILE A 141 1.57 4.40 -0.90
C ILE A 141 1.52 3.46 -2.09
N VAL A 142 1.33 2.18 -1.81
CA VAL A 142 1.23 1.13 -2.81
C VAL A 142 -0.09 1.28 -3.57
N ARG A 143 0.02 1.49 -4.88
CA ARG A 143 -1.07 1.41 -5.86
C ARG A 143 -0.94 0.12 -6.65
N GLN A 144 -1.95 -0.21 -7.44
CA GLN A 144 -1.85 -1.30 -8.40
C GLN A 144 -2.05 -0.76 -9.81
N LEU A 145 -1.13 -1.07 -10.72
CA LEU A 145 -1.42 -0.99 -12.14
C LEU A 145 -2.13 -2.29 -12.54
N VAL A 146 -3.42 -2.19 -12.86
CA VAL A 146 -4.23 -3.35 -13.24
C VAL A 146 -4.33 -3.40 -14.75
N THR A 147 -3.82 -4.48 -15.34
CA THR A 147 -3.96 -4.80 -16.75
C THR A 147 -5.09 -5.79 -16.93
N THR A 148 -6.20 -5.32 -17.51
CA THR A 148 -7.38 -6.11 -17.84
C THR A 148 -7.27 -6.61 -19.27
N PHE A 149 -7.37 -7.92 -19.46
CA PHE A 149 -7.56 -8.53 -20.77
C PHE A 149 -9.02 -8.92 -20.91
N GLU A 150 -9.64 -8.55 -22.02
CA GLU A 150 -10.93 -9.06 -22.45
C GLU A 150 -10.71 -9.93 -23.68
N LEU A 151 -10.76 -11.24 -23.47
CA LEU A 151 -10.54 -12.24 -24.51
C LEU A 151 -11.88 -12.64 -25.15
N PRO A 152 -11.96 -12.71 -26.49
CA PRO A 152 -13.07 -13.33 -27.18
C PRO A 152 -13.32 -14.79 -26.75
N ASP A 153 -14.56 -15.24 -26.88
CA ASP A 153 -14.93 -16.63 -26.58
C ASP A 153 -14.05 -17.62 -27.37
N GLY A 154 -13.52 -18.61 -26.66
CA GLY A 154 -12.64 -19.63 -27.23
C GLY A 154 -11.16 -19.25 -27.29
N LEU A 155 -10.79 -18.00 -27.01
CA LEU A 155 -9.40 -17.60 -26.82
C LEU A 155 -8.97 -17.67 -25.36
N HIS A 156 -7.70 -18.01 -25.17
CA HIS A 156 -7.06 -18.02 -23.87
C HIS A 156 -5.59 -17.57 -23.96
N ILE A 157 -5.08 -17.07 -22.84
CA ILE A 157 -3.67 -16.70 -22.64
C ILE A 157 -3.09 -17.51 -21.48
N TYR A 158 -1.77 -17.51 -21.31
CA TYR A 158 -1.09 -18.45 -20.42
C TYR A 158 -0.33 -17.77 -19.28
N GLY A 159 -0.42 -18.36 -18.09
CA GLY A 159 0.55 -18.12 -17.02
C GLY A 159 1.73 -19.09 -17.13
N GLU A 160 2.77 -18.84 -16.35
CA GLU A 160 3.89 -19.79 -16.22
C GLU A 160 3.47 -21.08 -15.50
N PRO A 161 4.15 -22.22 -15.77
CA PRO A 161 5.17 -22.41 -16.79
C PRO A 161 4.57 -22.68 -18.19
N VAL A 162 5.32 -22.38 -19.25
CA VAL A 162 4.99 -22.74 -20.65
C VAL A 162 6.13 -23.50 -21.32
N PRO A 163 5.86 -24.46 -22.22
CA PRO A 163 6.89 -25.20 -22.96
C PRO A 163 7.62 -24.33 -23.99
N GLN A 164 8.77 -24.81 -24.46
CA GLN A 164 9.55 -24.13 -25.49
C GLN A 164 8.71 -23.90 -26.76
N GLY A 165 8.69 -22.65 -27.23
CA GLY A 165 7.93 -22.22 -28.40
C GLY A 165 6.60 -21.54 -28.09
N LEU A 166 6.13 -21.58 -26.83
CA LEU A 166 5.02 -20.76 -26.35
C LEU A 166 5.53 -19.57 -25.52
N THR A 167 4.73 -18.51 -25.45
CA THR A 167 5.03 -17.30 -24.69
C THR A 167 3.98 -17.10 -23.60
N ALA A 168 4.42 -17.14 -22.34
CA ALA A 168 3.58 -16.79 -21.21
C ALA A 168 3.27 -15.29 -21.22
N THR A 169 2.16 -14.90 -20.59
CA THR A 169 1.81 -13.50 -20.40
C THR A 169 2.77 -12.86 -19.41
N GLU A 170 3.49 -11.85 -19.88
CA GLU A 170 4.41 -11.03 -19.11
C GLU A 170 3.97 -9.56 -19.23
N ILE A 171 4.00 -8.84 -18.12
CA ILE A 171 3.73 -7.41 -18.09
C ILE A 171 4.93 -6.72 -17.45
N ARG A 172 5.50 -5.75 -18.18
CA ARG A 172 6.57 -4.90 -17.70
C ARG A 172 6.09 -3.46 -17.63
N VAL A 173 6.34 -2.82 -16.50
CA VAL A 173 6.00 -1.41 -16.28
C VAL A 173 7.28 -0.62 -16.17
N GLU A 174 7.40 0.41 -17.00
CA GLU A 174 8.48 1.39 -16.99
C GLU A 174 7.92 2.75 -16.58
N GLY A 175 8.70 3.50 -15.82
CA GLY A 175 8.35 4.84 -15.36
C GLY A 175 9.60 5.61 -14.97
N PRO A 176 9.45 6.84 -14.46
CA PRO A 176 10.58 7.68 -14.08
C PRO A 176 11.38 7.08 -12.91
N ASP A 177 12.61 7.57 -12.75
CA ASP A 177 13.48 7.21 -11.63
C ASP A 177 12.76 7.38 -10.29
N GLY A 178 12.87 6.36 -9.44
CA GLY A 178 12.17 6.32 -8.16
C GLY A 178 10.77 5.72 -8.20
N LEU A 179 10.28 5.24 -9.35
CA LEU A 179 9.13 4.33 -9.38
C LEU A 179 9.60 2.91 -9.08
N VAL A 180 9.04 2.29 -8.04
CA VAL A 180 9.29 0.88 -7.71
C VAL A 180 8.09 0.04 -8.11
N THR A 181 8.35 -1.03 -8.85
CA THR A 181 7.36 -2.06 -9.21
C THR A 181 7.64 -3.34 -8.45
N LEU A 182 6.58 -4.06 -8.09
CA LEU A 182 6.64 -5.34 -7.41
C LEU A 182 6.21 -6.47 -8.38
N PRO A 183 6.46 -7.74 -8.05
CA PRO A 183 6.01 -8.86 -8.86
C PRO A 183 4.51 -8.83 -9.15
N ILE A 184 4.15 -9.34 -10.31
CA ILE A 184 2.76 -9.49 -10.74
C ILE A 184 1.94 -10.36 -9.77
N GLU A 185 0.75 -9.87 -9.44
CA GLU A 185 -0.30 -10.57 -8.72
C GLU A 185 -1.37 -10.99 -9.73
N ALA A 186 -1.44 -12.29 -10.01
CA ALA A 186 -2.35 -12.86 -10.99
C ALA A 186 -3.43 -13.72 -10.29
N PRO A 187 -4.65 -13.78 -10.84
CA PRO A 187 -5.68 -14.66 -10.32
C PRO A 187 -5.33 -16.12 -10.65
N PRO A 188 -5.93 -17.09 -9.94
CA PRO A 188 -5.72 -18.50 -10.22
C PRO A 188 -6.01 -18.84 -11.69
N THR A 189 -5.16 -19.68 -12.26
CA THR A 189 -5.31 -20.23 -13.61
C THR A 189 -6.20 -21.47 -13.61
N THR A 190 -6.71 -21.81 -14.79
CA THR A 190 -7.40 -23.09 -15.03
C THR A 190 -6.48 -24.01 -15.82
N PRO A 191 -6.32 -25.29 -15.46
CA PRO A 191 -5.54 -26.22 -16.25
C PRO A 191 -6.27 -26.56 -17.57
N LEU A 192 -5.54 -26.57 -18.68
CA LEU A 192 -6.03 -26.92 -20.00
C LEU A 192 -5.08 -27.92 -20.66
N HIS A 193 -5.62 -29.04 -21.10
CA HIS A 193 -4.89 -30.03 -21.88
C HIS A 193 -5.07 -29.78 -23.38
N LEU A 194 -4.02 -29.30 -24.06
CA LEU A 194 -4.03 -29.11 -25.50
C LEU A 194 -3.69 -30.42 -26.22
N LYS A 195 -4.74 -31.15 -26.64
CA LYS A 195 -4.64 -32.47 -27.27
C LYS A 195 -3.69 -32.51 -28.47
N VAL A 196 -3.65 -31.44 -29.27
CA VAL A 196 -2.83 -31.35 -30.48
C VAL A 196 -1.34 -31.45 -30.18
N PHE A 197 -0.91 -30.89 -29.05
CA PHE A 197 0.50 -30.86 -28.64
C PHE A 197 0.79 -31.82 -27.48
N GLY A 198 -0.23 -32.40 -26.85
CA GLY A 198 -0.07 -33.28 -25.69
C GLY A 198 0.51 -32.57 -24.48
N ILE A 199 0.24 -31.26 -24.32
CA ILE A 199 0.78 -30.41 -23.25
C ILE A 199 -0.34 -29.93 -22.33
N ASP A 200 0.00 -29.80 -21.04
CA ASP A 200 -0.83 -29.17 -20.04
C ASP A 200 -0.38 -27.72 -19.85
N LEU A 201 -1.33 -26.79 -19.89
CA LEU A 201 -1.11 -25.36 -19.74
C LEU A 201 -1.99 -24.79 -18.65
N ASN A 202 -1.53 -23.71 -18.04
CA ASN A 202 -2.27 -22.93 -17.06
C ASN A 202 -2.84 -21.69 -17.75
N VAL A 203 -4.15 -21.64 -17.94
CA VAL A 203 -4.79 -20.62 -18.80
C VAL A 203 -5.67 -19.65 -18.03
N TRP A 204 -5.79 -18.45 -18.59
CA TRP A 204 -6.87 -17.51 -18.32
C TRP A 204 -7.72 -17.33 -19.58
N SER A 205 -9.04 -17.18 -19.38
CA SER A 205 -10.04 -17.00 -20.45
C SER A 205 -11.08 -15.96 -20.03
N GLY A 206 -11.79 -15.39 -20.99
CA GLY A 206 -12.77 -14.33 -20.73
C GLY A 206 -12.08 -13.04 -20.26
N THR A 207 -12.57 -12.46 -19.16
CA THR A 207 -11.96 -11.26 -18.56
C THR A 207 -11.02 -11.62 -17.43
N VAL A 208 -9.76 -11.20 -17.53
CA VAL A 208 -8.75 -11.43 -16.50
C VAL A 208 -8.05 -10.12 -16.13
N ASN A 209 -7.88 -9.88 -14.82
CA ASN A 209 -7.16 -8.74 -14.27
C ASN A 209 -5.81 -9.22 -13.72
N LEU A 210 -4.73 -8.67 -14.23
CA LEU A 210 -3.37 -8.88 -13.75
C LEU A 210 -2.89 -7.60 -13.07
N ALA A 211 -2.50 -7.66 -11.80
CA ALA A 211 -2.14 -6.48 -11.02
C ALA A 211 -0.63 -6.42 -10.79
N ILE A 212 -0.02 -5.27 -11.05
CA ILE A 212 1.38 -4.98 -10.66
C ILE A 212 1.34 -3.92 -9.56
N PRO A 213 1.67 -4.28 -8.31
CA PRO A 213 1.80 -3.30 -7.26
C PRO A 213 2.98 -2.38 -7.54
N LEU A 214 2.80 -1.08 -7.31
CA LEU A 214 3.84 -0.08 -7.52
C LEU A 214 3.73 1.06 -6.52
N TYR A 215 4.84 1.73 -6.25
CA TYR A 215 4.88 2.91 -5.40
C TYR A 215 6.09 3.81 -5.72
N PRO A 216 5.95 5.13 -5.59
CA PRO A 216 7.07 6.04 -5.70
C PRO A 216 7.90 6.08 -4.40
N VAL A 217 9.23 6.18 -4.55
CA VAL A 217 10.19 6.50 -3.48
C VAL A 217 10.64 7.97 -3.55
N GLY A 218 11.53 8.38 -2.64
CA GLY A 218 11.89 9.80 -2.41
C GLY A 218 12.50 10.52 -3.61
N GLU A 219 13.12 9.77 -4.51
CA GLU A 219 13.64 10.25 -5.78
C GLU A 219 12.52 10.81 -6.66
N LEU A 220 11.34 10.18 -6.65
CA LEU A 220 10.20 10.58 -7.47
C LEU A 220 9.23 11.52 -6.73
N VAL A 221 8.80 11.12 -5.54
CA VAL A 221 7.93 11.92 -4.66
C VAL A 221 8.54 11.92 -3.28
N SER A 222 8.77 13.09 -2.70
CA SER A 222 9.41 13.20 -1.39
C SER A 222 8.68 14.14 -0.46
N GLU A 223 8.47 13.68 0.76
CA GLU A 223 8.01 14.44 1.91
C GLU A 223 8.93 15.60 2.31
N CYS A 224 10.15 15.69 1.79
CA CYS A 224 11.15 16.71 2.16
C CYS A 224 11.37 17.79 1.10
N ARG A 225 10.74 17.68 -0.08
CA ARG A 225 10.91 18.64 -1.18
C ARG A 225 9.59 18.82 -1.93
N PRO A 226 9.34 19.96 -2.58
CA PRO A 226 8.19 20.11 -3.47
C PRO A 226 8.23 19.10 -4.62
N ILE A 227 7.06 18.80 -5.17
CA ILE A 227 6.95 18.01 -6.39
C ILE A 227 7.38 18.88 -7.57
N ASP A 228 8.38 18.42 -8.33
CA ASP A 228 8.90 19.16 -9.49
C ASP A 228 7.94 19.05 -10.69
N GLU A 229 7.39 17.86 -10.93
CA GLU A 229 6.47 17.55 -12.03
C GLU A 229 5.15 17.02 -11.49
N ARG A 230 4.02 17.60 -11.92
CA ARG A 230 2.70 17.21 -11.38
C ARG A 230 2.16 15.91 -11.94
N GLU A 231 2.68 15.46 -13.07
CA GLU A 231 2.25 14.25 -13.74
C GLU A 231 3.48 13.52 -14.27
N VAL A 232 3.39 12.20 -14.31
CA VAL A 232 4.41 11.33 -14.88
C VAL A 232 3.79 10.38 -15.89
N GLU A 233 4.61 9.93 -16.82
CA GLU A 233 4.22 8.96 -17.82
C GLU A 233 4.66 7.56 -17.39
N LEU A 234 3.73 6.60 -17.46
CA LEU A 234 3.99 5.19 -17.25
C LEU A 234 3.83 4.46 -18.59
N SER A 235 4.80 3.62 -18.93
CA SER A 235 4.79 2.76 -20.11
C SER A 235 4.59 1.32 -19.68
N VAL A 236 3.57 0.67 -20.24
CA VAL A 236 3.16 -0.70 -19.90
C VAL A 236 3.35 -1.55 -21.13
N HIS A 237 4.30 -2.47 -21.07
CA HIS A 237 4.61 -3.41 -22.13
C HIS A 237 4.02 -4.76 -21.76
N VAL A 238 3.08 -5.22 -22.58
CA VAL A 238 2.34 -6.46 -22.37
C VAL A 238 2.73 -7.43 -23.47
N THR A 239 3.48 -8.46 -23.11
CA THR A 239 3.88 -9.54 -24.02
C THR A 239 3.05 -10.77 -23.70
N PHE A 240 2.37 -11.33 -24.70
CA PHE A 240 1.50 -12.48 -24.51
C PHE A 240 1.31 -13.25 -25.81
N GLN A 241 0.82 -14.48 -25.69
CA GLN A 241 0.36 -15.28 -26.82
C GLN A 241 -1.05 -15.78 -26.54
N ALA A 242 -1.97 -15.52 -27.46
CA ALA A 242 -3.33 -16.02 -27.39
C ALA A 242 -3.49 -17.25 -28.28
N CYS A 243 -4.24 -18.23 -27.79
CA CYS A 243 -4.53 -19.45 -28.54
C CYS A 243 -5.98 -19.88 -28.39
N THR A 244 -6.42 -20.68 -29.35
CA THR A 244 -7.59 -21.55 -29.23
C THR A 244 -7.15 -22.93 -28.73
N ASN A 245 -8.09 -23.85 -28.59
CA ASN A 245 -7.79 -25.24 -28.22
C ASN A 245 -7.04 -26.03 -29.32
N GLU A 246 -6.89 -25.45 -30.51
CA GLU A 246 -6.30 -26.13 -31.68
C GLU A 246 -5.09 -25.38 -32.26
N THR A 247 -5.12 -24.04 -32.23
CA THR A 247 -4.13 -23.19 -32.89
C THR A 247 -3.72 -22.03 -32.01
N CYS A 248 -2.46 -21.63 -32.14
CA CYS A 248 -1.90 -20.48 -31.46
C CYS A 248 -1.62 -19.34 -32.43
N LEU A 249 -1.95 -18.12 -32.01
CA LEU A 249 -1.51 -16.91 -32.71
C LEU A 249 -0.01 -16.68 -32.47
N LEU A 250 0.59 -15.82 -33.28
CA LEU A 250 1.96 -15.37 -33.03
C LEU A 250 2.01 -14.56 -31.72
N PRO A 251 3.08 -14.68 -30.92
CA PRO A 251 3.29 -13.81 -29.77
C PRO A 251 3.19 -12.34 -30.14
N GLN A 252 2.53 -11.56 -29.29
CA GLN A 252 2.31 -10.13 -29.47
C GLN A 252 2.92 -9.37 -28.32
N THR A 253 3.44 -8.17 -28.61
CA THR A 253 3.80 -7.19 -27.60
C THR A 253 3.01 -5.92 -27.86
N ARG A 254 2.26 -5.47 -26.85
CA ARG A 254 1.51 -4.21 -26.91
C ARG A 254 2.06 -3.23 -25.88
N SER A 255 2.22 -1.99 -26.31
CA SER A 255 2.71 -0.90 -25.47
C SER A 255 1.57 0.08 -25.23
N LEU A 256 1.26 0.31 -23.96
CA LEU A 256 0.24 1.25 -23.50
C LEU A 256 0.94 2.35 -22.71
N THR A 257 0.47 3.59 -22.86
CA THR A 257 1.05 4.74 -22.15
C THR A 257 -0.05 5.50 -21.43
N LEU A 258 0.09 5.66 -20.12
CA LEU A 258 -0.85 6.43 -19.29
C LEU A 258 -0.13 7.52 -18.51
N ARG A 259 -0.78 8.67 -18.38
CA ARG A 259 -0.32 9.79 -17.56
C ARG A 259 -0.98 9.74 -16.20
N VAL A 260 -0.19 9.96 -15.17
CA VAL A 260 -0.61 9.77 -13.78
C VAL A 260 -0.17 10.96 -12.96
N ALA A 261 -1.08 11.49 -12.14
CA ALA A 261 -0.79 12.61 -11.26
C ALA A 261 0.09 12.19 -10.07
N LEU A 262 1.02 13.05 -9.68
CA LEU A 262 1.76 12.95 -8.42
C LEU A 262 1.05 13.77 -7.34
N GLU A 263 0.90 13.19 -6.16
CA GLU A 263 0.26 13.82 -5.00
C GLU A 263 1.29 14.08 -3.89
N GLU A 264 1.15 15.23 -3.24
CA GLU A 264 1.94 15.61 -2.07
C GLU A 264 1.72 14.65 -0.90
N VAL A 265 2.72 14.56 -0.03
CA VAL A 265 2.69 13.78 1.20
C VAL A 265 2.19 14.67 2.33
N ASP A 266 1.18 14.22 3.07
CA ASP A 266 0.76 14.89 4.30
C ASP A 266 1.85 14.73 5.38
N VAL A 267 2.49 15.83 5.78
CA VAL A 267 3.54 15.83 6.82
C VAL A 267 2.98 16.45 8.11
N PRO A 268 3.16 15.82 9.29
CA PRO A 268 2.76 16.44 10.54
C PRO A 268 3.49 17.77 10.76
N LYS A 269 2.77 18.83 11.14
CA LYS A 269 3.36 20.13 11.42
C LYS A 269 4.26 20.05 12.66
N LEU A 270 5.57 19.93 12.44
CA LEU A 270 6.59 19.94 13.48
C LEU A 270 7.47 21.20 13.29
N PRO A 271 7.91 21.89 14.36
CA PRO A 271 8.75 23.10 14.26
C PRO A 271 10.11 22.92 13.56
N ILE A 272 10.48 21.67 13.24
CA ILE A 272 11.71 21.29 12.54
C ILE A 272 11.47 20.95 11.05
N HIS A 273 10.23 21.03 10.56
CA HIS A 273 9.79 20.66 9.21
C HIS A 273 8.90 21.75 8.60
N SER A 274 9.48 22.91 8.32
CA SER A 274 8.79 24.03 7.65
C SER A 274 9.54 24.41 6.37
N GLY A 275 8.82 24.63 5.26
CA GLY A 275 9.39 25.14 4.00
C GLY A 275 9.58 24.11 2.86
N HIS A 276 9.21 22.85 3.05
CA HIS A 276 9.28 21.77 2.05
C HIS A 276 8.14 21.75 1.01
N GLY A 277 7.17 22.67 1.07
CA GLY A 277 6.07 22.74 0.10
C GLY A 277 5.05 21.59 0.18
N GLN A 278 5.07 20.81 1.25
CA GLN A 278 4.14 19.70 1.50
C GLN A 278 2.93 20.15 2.34
N ARG A 279 1.80 19.43 2.25
CA ARG A 279 0.60 19.70 3.05
C ARG A 279 0.88 19.45 4.54
N GLU A 280 1.06 20.54 5.29
CA GLU A 280 1.25 20.48 6.74
C GLU A 280 -0.05 20.08 7.46
N GLY A 281 0.00 19.01 8.25
CA GLY A 281 -1.12 18.56 9.07
C GLY A 281 -1.49 19.59 10.15
N SER A 282 -2.78 19.84 10.35
CA SER A 282 -3.31 20.86 11.28
C SER A 282 -3.28 20.46 12.77
N TYR A 283 -2.81 19.24 13.10
CA TYR A 283 -2.90 18.69 14.46
C TYR A 283 -1.64 18.99 15.29
N ASP A 284 -1.79 19.81 16.33
CA ASP A 284 -0.79 19.92 17.40
C ASP A 284 -0.86 18.70 18.34
N SER A 285 0.18 17.88 18.29
CA SER A 285 0.33 16.65 19.10
C SER A 285 0.91 16.89 20.50
N THR A 286 1.24 18.13 20.85
CA THR A 286 1.89 18.47 22.13
C THR A 286 1.07 18.05 23.37
N PRO A 287 -0.26 18.26 23.44
CA PRO A 287 -1.07 17.82 24.58
C PRO A 287 -1.08 16.29 24.73
N ALA A 288 -1.26 15.57 23.62
CA ALA A 288 -1.21 14.11 23.57
C ALA A 288 0.14 13.56 24.07
N MET A 289 1.24 14.17 23.62
CA MET A 289 2.59 13.82 24.05
C MET A 289 2.77 14.01 25.58
N LYS A 290 2.28 15.11 26.15
CA LYS A 290 2.33 15.34 27.61
C LYS A 290 1.56 14.27 28.38
N ARG A 291 0.34 13.92 27.93
CA ARG A 291 -0.47 12.84 28.53
C ARG A 291 0.23 11.49 28.43
N LEU A 292 0.87 11.17 27.29
CA LEU A 292 1.65 9.94 27.11
C LEU A 292 2.82 9.85 28.09
N ILE A 293 3.60 10.92 28.21
CA ILE A 293 4.72 10.99 29.15
C ILE A 293 4.21 10.78 30.58
N TRP A 294 3.18 11.51 30.99
CA TRP A 294 2.63 11.40 32.35
C TRP A 294 2.12 9.99 32.68
N ARG A 295 1.45 9.32 31.73
CA ARG A 295 1.00 7.93 31.89
C ARG A 295 2.18 6.97 32.03
N LYS A 296 3.20 7.11 31.17
CA LYS A 296 4.42 6.28 31.20
C LYS A 296 5.21 6.48 32.51
N THR A 297 5.28 7.71 33.02
CA THR A 297 5.99 8.00 34.28
C THR A 297 5.21 7.52 35.51
N ARG A 298 3.89 7.65 35.52
CA ARG A 298 3.03 7.12 36.61
C ARG A 298 3.08 5.60 36.71
N LYS A 299 3.09 4.89 35.58
CA LYS A 299 3.21 3.42 35.55
C LYS A 299 4.61 2.92 35.91
N ASN A 300 5.65 3.76 35.84
CA ASN A 300 7.02 3.35 36.17
C ASN A 300 7.92 4.54 36.60
N PRO A 301 7.81 5.03 37.84
CA PRO A 301 8.45 6.28 38.27
C PRO A 301 9.99 6.24 38.25
N LEU A 302 10.58 5.06 38.44
CA LEU A 302 12.03 4.85 38.40
C LEU A 302 12.63 5.01 36.99
N ARG A 303 11.83 4.84 35.93
CA ARG A 303 12.28 4.99 34.53
C ARG A 303 12.58 6.43 34.14
N LEU A 304 11.82 7.39 34.67
CA LEU A 304 12.09 8.81 34.41
C LEU A 304 13.41 9.24 35.06
N LEU A 305 13.66 8.75 36.28
CA LEU A 305 14.91 8.97 36.99
C LEU A 305 16.09 8.32 36.26
N GLN A 306 15.93 7.09 35.74
CA GLN A 306 16.94 6.44 34.88
C GLN A 306 17.19 7.22 33.59
N PHE A 307 16.15 7.77 32.94
CA PHE A 307 16.30 8.58 31.74
C PHE A 307 17.05 9.89 32.02
N ILE A 308 16.65 10.63 33.07
CA ILE A 308 17.33 11.87 33.50
C ILE A 308 18.78 11.59 33.89
N TRP A 309 19.04 10.48 34.59
CA TRP A 309 20.39 10.07 34.98
C TRP A 309 21.25 9.72 33.75
N ASN A 310 20.72 8.93 32.81
CA ASN A 310 21.44 8.58 31.58
C ASN A 310 21.73 9.81 30.71
N ARG A 311 20.79 10.75 30.61
CA ARG A 311 20.99 12.01 29.89
C ARG A 311 22.08 12.86 30.54
N LYS A 312 22.04 13.05 31.86
CA LYS A 312 23.12 13.75 32.60
C LYS A 312 24.47 13.03 32.48
N ARG A 313 24.48 11.69 32.40
CA ARG A 313 25.70 10.90 32.22
C ARG A 313 26.28 11.06 30.81
N MET A 314 25.44 11.13 29.78
CA MET A 314 25.83 11.39 28.39
C MET A 314 26.36 12.82 28.22
N GLU A 315 25.66 13.83 28.75
CA GLU A 315 26.11 15.23 28.75
C GLU A 315 27.46 15.41 29.49
N ARG A 316 27.70 14.64 30.56
CA ARG A 316 28.99 14.62 31.27
C ARG A 316 30.12 13.92 30.49
N ARG A 317 29.80 12.94 29.65
CA ARG A 317 30.77 12.28 28.76
C ARG A 317 31.16 13.20 27.62
N SER A 318 30.18 13.83 26.97
CA SER A 318 30.44 14.80 25.89
C SER A 318 31.25 16.01 26.36
N LYS A 319 31.06 16.49 27.60
CA LYS A 319 31.86 17.56 28.21
C LYS A 319 33.25 17.14 28.71
N ARG A 320 33.54 15.83 28.77
CA ARG A 320 34.88 15.30 29.11
C ARG A 320 35.70 14.98 27.86
N GLU A 321 35.08 14.95 26.70
CA GLU A 321 35.69 14.68 25.39
C GLU A 321 35.88 15.97 24.57
N SER A 322 35.48 17.13 25.10
CA SER A 322 35.77 18.49 24.60
C SER A 322 36.84 19.17 25.44
#